data_AF-A0A2E8KEI5-F1
#
_entry.id   AF-A0A2E8KEI5-F1
#
_cell.length_a   1.000
_cell.length_b   1.000
_cell.length_c   1.000
_cell.angle_alpha   90.00
_cell.angle_beta   90.00
_cell.angle_gamma   90.00
#
_symmetry.space_group_name_H-M   'P 1'
#
loop_
_entity.id
_entity.type
_entity.pdbx_description
1 polymer ?
#
loop_
_entity_poly.entity_id
_entity_poly.type
_entity_poly.pdbx_seq_one_letter_code
_entity_poly.pdbx_strand_id
1 'polypeptide(L)'
;MTLRLPFHVFIAHSITFGLILLLSACSSTPPMTPPLFSDETRVFNQADTEKSPRLDKILKQFNHANAEQQVDLLPAILTAASREQRWSIANKAVELINIDQLRVDQMADYSLAVSRLWLYQSDFKRIDDWLNHPALMRATPRMTINDQLGVASLQAEILFVRGQYFLSFKHRVAIKPEQLSESQQATNHQAIWDCLVALSLGELEKQLNKNHSPEIIAWLSLARIH
;
A
#
# COMPACT_ATOMS: atom_id res chain seq x y z
N MET A 1 91.88 12.04 -11.72
CA MET A 1 91.58 11.72 -10.31
C MET A 1 90.18 11.12 -10.29
N THR A 2 90.11 9.79 -10.03
CA THR A 2 89.01 8.98 -9.45
C THR A 2 87.54 9.35 -9.70
N LEU A 3 86.57 8.46 -9.91
CA LEU A 3 86.46 7.04 -10.27
C LEU A 3 84.92 6.77 -10.24
N ARG A 4 84.38 6.06 -11.26
CA ARG A 4 83.24 5.11 -11.22
C ARG A 4 81.82 5.52 -10.75
N LEU A 5 80.87 5.36 -11.67
CA LEU A 5 79.51 4.82 -11.44
C LEU A 5 79.58 3.32 -11.05
N PRO A 6 78.59 2.76 -10.34
CA PRO A 6 77.63 1.83 -10.98
C PRO A 6 76.18 1.92 -10.40
N PHE A 7 75.12 1.80 -11.22
CA PHE A 7 74.27 0.59 -11.38
C PHE A 7 73.62 0.07 -10.06
N HIS A 8 72.35 -0.31 -9.93
CA HIS A 8 71.47 -1.06 -10.83
C HIS A 8 70.03 -1.17 -10.23
N VAL A 9 69.02 -1.17 -11.13
CA VAL A 9 67.83 -2.06 -11.17
C VAL A 9 66.67 -1.77 -10.19
N PHE A 10 65.47 -1.58 -10.73
CA PHE A 10 64.35 -2.54 -10.70
C PHE A 10 63.13 -1.87 -11.36
N ILE A 11 62.73 -2.38 -12.54
CA ILE A 11 61.41 -3.01 -12.80
C ILE A 11 60.26 -1.99 -12.92
N ALA A 12 59.35 -2.01 -13.88
CA ALA A 12 59.09 -2.83 -15.04
C ALA A 12 57.81 -2.25 -15.68
N HIS A 13 57.69 -2.43 -16.98
CA HIS A 13 56.47 -2.74 -17.73
C HIS A 13 55.25 -1.80 -17.58
N SER A 14 54.91 -0.98 -18.57
CA SER A 14 54.32 -1.37 -19.88
C SER A 14 52.82 -1.72 -19.78
N ILE A 15 52.12 -1.43 -20.87
CA ILE A 15 50.82 -2.01 -21.30
C ILE A 15 49.56 -1.18 -20.96
N THR A 16 49.28 -0.23 -21.86
CA THR A 16 48.10 -0.15 -22.74
C THR A 16 46.67 -0.31 -22.21
N PHE A 17 45.80 0.45 -22.91
CA PHE A 17 44.43 0.11 -23.31
C PHE A 17 43.32 0.41 -22.29
N GLY A 18 42.32 1.17 -22.74
CA GLY A 18 41.11 1.38 -21.96
C GLY A 18 40.19 2.43 -22.54
N LEU A 19 39.70 2.20 -23.76
CA LEU A 19 38.53 2.86 -24.34
C LEU A 19 37.34 2.73 -23.37
N ILE A 20 37.06 3.74 -22.55
CA ILE A 20 35.92 3.71 -21.62
C ILE A 20 34.66 4.04 -22.42
N LEU A 21 33.97 2.96 -22.79
CA LEU A 21 32.59 2.91 -23.26
C LEU A 21 31.68 3.67 -22.29
N LEU A 22 31.11 4.77 -22.76
CA LEU A 22 29.91 5.39 -22.19
C LEU A 22 28.71 4.50 -22.52
N LEU A 23 28.54 3.42 -21.75
CA LEU A 23 27.26 2.71 -21.62
C LEU A 23 26.50 3.34 -20.46
N SER A 24 25.90 4.50 -20.70
CA SER A 24 24.80 4.99 -19.90
C SER A 24 23.62 4.08 -20.18
N ALA A 25 23.47 3.03 -19.36
CA ALA A 25 22.24 2.26 -19.31
C ALA A 25 21.10 3.22 -18.94
N CYS A 26 20.25 3.53 -19.92
CA CYS A 26 18.89 3.99 -19.65
C CYS A 26 18.14 2.82 -19.02
N SER A 27 18.34 2.57 -17.72
CA SER A 27 17.31 1.92 -16.92
C SER A 27 16.25 2.97 -16.63
N SER A 28 15.40 3.25 -17.62
CA SER A 28 14.11 3.86 -17.37
C SER A 28 13.25 2.81 -16.67
N THR A 29 13.50 2.56 -15.39
CA THR A 29 12.43 2.07 -14.53
C THR A 29 11.46 3.23 -14.42
N PRO A 30 10.26 3.16 -15.01
CA PRO A 30 9.24 4.15 -14.70
C PRO A 30 9.08 4.12 -13.17
N PRO A 31 8.93 5.27 -12.50
CA PRO A 31 8.44 5.25 -11.14
C PRO A 31 7.05 4.61 -11.21
N MET A 32 6.95 3.33 -10.86
CA MET A 32 5.71 2.78 -10.35
C MET A 32 5.51 3.47 -9.00
N THR A 33 5.01 4.70 -9.02
CA THR A 33 4.01 5.08 -8.04
C THR A 33 2.74 4.40 -8.53
N PRO A 34 2.42 3.17 -8.09
CA PRO A 34 1.06 2.68 -8.26
C PRO A 34 0.13 3.77 -7.71
N PRO A 35 -1.09 3.93 -8.27
CA PRO A 35 -2.08 4.73 -7.57
C PRO A 35 -2.07 4.27 -6.11
N LEU A 36 -2.07 5.21 -5.17
CA LEU A 36 -1.94 4.95 -3.71
C LEU A 36 -2.90 3.86 -3.19
N PHE A 37 -3.91 3.51 -4.00
CA PHE A 37 -4.81 2.39 -3.88
C PHE A 37 -5.07 1.75 -5.26
N SER A 38 -4.89 0.44 -5.35
CA SER A 38 -5.42 -0.40 -6.43
C SER A 38 -6.95 -0.27 -6.54
N ASP A 39 -7.50 -0.56 -7.73
CA ASP A 39 -8.94 -0.55 -7.96
C ASP A 39 -9.71 -1.51 -7.02
N GLU A 40 -9.05 -2.48 -6.39
CA GLU A 40 -9.65 -3.40 -5.41
C GLU A 40 -10.24 -2.73 -4.18
N THR A 41 -9.48 -1.84 -3.54
CA THR A 41 -10.01 -1.09 -2.39
C THR A 41 -11.15 -0.16 -2.83
N ARG A 42 -11.27 0.13 -4.14
CA ARG A 42 -12.44 0.80 -4.70
C ARG A 42 -13.59 -0.17 -4.95
N VAL A 43 -13.35 -1.44 -5.28
CA VAL A 43 -14.38 -2.46 -5.54
C VAL A 43 -15.06 -2.94 -4.23
N PHE A 44 -14.35 -2.98 -3.10
CA PHE A 44 -15.00 -3.25 -1.79
C PHE A 44 -15.75 -2.04 -1.23
N ASN A 45 -15.32 -0.84 -1.64
CA ASN A 45 -15.90 0.42 -1.22
C ASN A 45 -16.65 1.07 -2.40
N GLN A 46 -17.18 0.28 -3.35
CA GLN A 46 -17.71 0.76 -4.64
C GLN A 46 -19.07 1.44 -4.56
N ALA A 47 -19.54 1.74 -3.35
CA ALA A 47 -20.62 2.70 -3.15
C ALA A 47 -20.24 4.12 -3.65
N ASP A 48 -18.96 4.36 -3.98
CA ASP A 48 -18.34 5.65 -3.74
C ASP A 48 -18.00 6.54 -4.96
N THR A 49 -18.49 6.23 -6.17
CA THR A 49 -18.22 7.11 -7.34
C THR A 49 -19.41 7.89 -7.88
N GLU A 50 -20.62 7.32 -7.89
CA GLU A 50 -21.79 8.01 -8.46
C GLU A 50 -22.76 8.59 -7.42
N LYS A 51 -22.83 8.04 -6.21
CA LYS A 51 -23.83 8.44 -5.20
C LYS A 51 -23.26 9.26 -4.04
N SER A 52 -21.96 9.22 -3.81
CA SER A 52 -21.36 9.95 -2.69
C SER A 52 -21.28 11.46 -2.98
N PRO A 53 -21.66 12.31 -2.02
CA PRO A 53 -21.62 13.75 -2.22
C PRO A 53 -20.18 14.24 -2.47
N ARG A 54 -20.06 15.19 -3.41
CA ARG A 54 -18.82 15.93 -3.67
C ARG A 54 -18.39 16.72 -2.43
N LEU A 55 -17.09 16.83 -2.20
CA LEU A 55 -16.54 17.57 -1.06
C LEU A 55 -17.12 18.98 -0.97
N ASP A 56 -17.21 19.71 -2.08
CA ASP A 56 -17.72 21.08 -2.10
C ASP A 56 -19.17 21.20 -1.60
N LYS A 57 -20.01 20.17 -1.82
CA LYS A 57 -21.37 20.13 -1.30
C LYS A 57 -21.36 19.95 0.22
N ILE A 58 -20.49 19.08 0.74
CA ILE A 58 -20.34 18.82 2.18
C ILE A 58 -19.78 20.07 2.88
N LEU A 59 -18.78 20.73 2.30
CA LEU A 59 -18.21 21.98 2.84
C LEU A 59 -19.24 23.11 2.88
N LYS A 60 -20.12 23.20 1.87
CA LYS A 60 -21.25 24.14 1.93
C LYS A 60 -22.18 23.85 3.11
N GLN A 61 -22.49 22.58 3.38
CA GLN A 61 -23.30 22.20 4.55
C GLN A 61 -22.58 22.53 5.85
N PHE A 62 -21.29 22.23 5.95
CA PHE A 62 -20.44 22.51 7.12
C PHE A 62 -20.45 24.01 7.49
N ASN A 63 -20.38 24.89 6.50
CA ASN A 63 -20.37 26.35 6.74
C ASN A 63 -21.71 26.89 7.29
N HIS A 64 -22.82 26.18 7.11
CA HIS A 64 -24.15 26.58 7.61
C HIS A 64 -24.58 25.75 8.83
N ALA A 65 -23.79 24.77 9.23
CA ALA A 65 -24.04 23.89 10.36
C ALA A 65 -23.70 24.58 11.69
N ASN A 66 -24.43 24.20 12.75
CA ASN A 66 -24.02 24.55 14.11
C ASN A 66 -22.79 23.73 14.56
N ALA A 67 -22.22 24.04 15.73
CA ALA A 67 -20.98 23.39 16.19
C ALA A 67 -21.08 21.86 16.31
N GLU A 68 -22.20 21.34 16.80
CA GLU A 68 -22.44 19.89 16.92
C GLU A 68 -22.50 19.22 15.55
N GLN A 69 -23.29 19.79 14.64
CA GLN A 69 -23.42 19.33 13.26
C GLN A 69 -22.09 19.42 12.49
N GLN A 70 -21.24 20.40 12.80
CA GLN A 70 -19.91 20.48 12.19
C GLN A 70 -19.05 19.28 12.57
N VAL A 71 -19.07 18.86 13.84
CA VAL A 71 -18.34 17.66 14.28
C VAL A 71 -18.85 16.41 13.57
N ASP A 72 -20.17 16.26 13.43
CA ASP A 72 -20.79 15.12 12.74
C ASP A 72 -20.43 15.01 11.25
N LEU A 73 -20.09 16.14 10.62
CA LEU A 73 -19.71 16.20 9.20
C LEU A 73 -18.23 15.86 8.96
N LEU A 74 -17.38 15.87 9.99
CA LEU A 74 -15.94 15.67 9.82
C LEU A 74 -15.58 14.32 9.17
N PRO A 75 -16.17 13.17 9.54
CA PRO A 75 -15.88 11.90 8.87
C PRO A 75 -16.21 11.94 7.37
N ALA A 76 -17.35 12.54 7.00
CA ALA A 76 -17.74 12.69 5.61
C ALA A 76 -16.81 13.63 4.82
N ILE A 77 -16.34 14.71 5.46
CA ILE A 77 -15.32 15.61 4.89
C ILE A 77 -14.01 14.84 4.67
N LEU A 78 -13.54 14.08 5.66
CA LEU A 78 -12.32 13.28 5.56
C LEU A 78 -12.41 12.28 4.40
N THR A 79 -13.50 11.52 4.30
CA THR A 79 -13.72 10.54 3.23
C THR A 79 -13.73 11.21 1.86
N ALA A 80 -14.53 12.27 1.69
CA ALA A 80 -14.63 12.98 0.41
C ALA A 80 -13.30 13.67 0.03
N ALA A 81 -12.62 14.32 0.99
CA ALA A 81 -11.35 14.97 0.76
C ALA A 81 -10.25 13.97 0.39
N SER A 82 -10.21 12.80 1.03
CA SER A 82 -9.23 11.76 0.72
C SER A 82 -9.48 11.12 -0.66
N ARG A 83 -10.75 10.91 -1.03
CA ARG A 83 -11.14 10.42 -2.36
C ARG A 83 -10.78 11.42 -3.47
N GLU A 84 -11.04 12.72 -3.22
CA GLU A 84 -10.75 13.81 -4.15
C GLU A 84 -9.31 14.34 -4.04
N GLN A 85 -8.45 13.68 -3.27
CA GLN A 85 -7.03 14.02 -3.08
C GLN A 85 -6.79 15.46 -2.59
N ARG A 86 -7.75 16.01 -1.82
CA ARG A 86 -7.67 17.33 -1.18
C ARG A 86 -6.96 17.21 0.17
N TRP A 87 -5.69 16.81 0.14
CA TRP A 87 -4.92 16.35 1.31
C TRP A 87 -4.86 17.35 2.47
N SER A 88 -4.77 18.65 2.18
CA SER A 88 -4.80 19.69 3.24
C SER A 88 -6.12 19.69 4.03
N ILE A 89 -7.24 19.44 3.35
CA ILE A 89 -8.57 19.37 3.98
C ILE A 89 -8.71 18.06 4.75
N ALA A 90 -8.28 16.95 4.16
CA ALA A 90 -8.26 15.65 4.84
C ALA A 90 -7.43 15.69 6.14
N ASN A 91 -6.26 16.34 6.10
CA ASN A 91 -5.39 16.46 7.28
C ASN A 91 -6.05 17.28 8.41
N LYS A 92 -6.74 18.38 8.07
CA LYS A 92 -7.50 19.14 9.08
C LYS A 92 -8.67 18.35 9.64
N ALA A 93 -9.37 17.59 8.79
CA ALA A 93 -10.51 16.79 9.22
C ALA A 93 -10.08 15.68 10.19
N VAL A 94 -9.01 14.94 9.89
CA VAL A 94 -8.54 13.84 10.76
C VAL A 94 -8.09 14.33 12.14
N GLU A 95 -7.51 15.53 12.24
CA GLU A 95 -7.08 16.13 13.51
C GLU A 95 -8.25 16.49 14.45
N LEU A 96 -9.45 16.67 13.89
CA LEU A 96 -10.65 17.08 14.62
C LEU A 96 -11.59 15.91 14.94
N ILE A 97 -11.37 14.73 14.34
CA ILE A 97 -12.22 13.55 14.58
C ILE A 97 -11.80 12.87 15.87
N ASN A 98 -12.75 12.71 16.79
CA ASN A 98 -12.59 11.84 17.95
C ASN A 98 -12.94 10.39 17.56
N ILE A 99 -11.92 9.53 17.48
CA ILE A 99 -12.06 8.12 17.09
C ILE A 99 -13.04 7.37 18.00
N ASP A 100 -13.07 7.67 19.30
CA ASP A 100 -13.92 6.96 20.25
C ASP A 100 -15.42 7.28 20.06
N GLN A 101 -15.74 8.34 19.30
CA GLN A 101 -17.10 8.72 18.96
C GLN A 101 -17.56 8.21 17.59
N LEU A 102 -16.65 7.61 16.80
CA LEU A 102 -17.01 7.05 15.50
C LEU A 102 -17.94 5.85 15.68
N ARG A 103 -19.02 5.84 14.90
CA ARG A 103 -19.92 4.70 14.82
C ARG A 103 -19.26 3.55 14.05
N VAL A 104 -19.73 2.32 14.29
CA VAL A 104 -19.19 1.11 13.63
C VAL A 104 -19.26 1.21 12.11
N ASP A 105 -20.35 1.75 11.56
CA ASP A 105 -20.55 2.00 10.12
C ASP A 105 -19.57 3.03 9.55
N GLN A 106 -19.02 3.93 10.38
CA GLN A 106 -18.06 4.96 9.94
C GLN A 106 -16.61 4.49 10.02
N MET A 107 -16.32 3.42 10.78
CA MET A 107 -14.95 2.97 11.03
C MET A 107 -14.25 2.45 9.77
N ALA A 108 -14.99 1.83 8.84
CA ALA A 108 -14.42 1.32 7.59
C ALA A 108 -14.05 2.48 6.64
N ASP A 109 -14.97 3.41 6.42
CA ASP A 109 -14.74 4.63 5.63
C ASP A 109 -13.59 5.46 6.21
N TYR A 110 -13.59 5.65 7.54
CA TYR A 110 -12.51 6.33 8.23
C TYR A 110 -11.18 5.62 7.99
N SER A 111 -11.12 4.29 8.17
CA SER A 111 -9.90 3.50 7.94
C SER A 111 -9.31 3.70 6.56
N LEU A 112 -10.17 3.65 5.54
CA LEU A 112 -9.77 3.85 4.16
C LEU A 112 -9.26 5.27 3.94
N ALA A 113 -9.97 6.27 4.45
CA ALA A 113 -9.63 7.68 4.26
C ALA A 113 -8.32 8.06 4.97
N VAL A 114 -8.13 7.65 6.23
CA VAL A 114 -6.87 7.92 6.95
C VAL A 114 -5.69 7.18 6.36
N SER A 115 -5.89 5.94 5.90
CA SER A 115 -4.82 5.20 5.24
C SER A 115 -4.43 5.85 3.92
N ARG A 116 -5.39 6.40 3.16
CA ARG A 116 -5.12 7.24 1.97
C ARG A 116 -4.26 8.44 2.30
N LEU A 117 -4.67 9.19 3.30
CA LEU A 117 -3.95 10.38 3.74
C LEU A 117 -2.52 10.03 4.21
N TRP A 118 -2.38 9.02 5.06
CA TRP A 118 -1.08 8.69 5.65
C TRP A 118 -0.15 7.98 4.68
N LEU A 119 -0.65 7.17 3.74
CA LEU A 119 0.17 6.64 2.66
C LEU A 119 0.68 7.78 1.76
N TYR A 120 -0.16 8.77 1.43
CA TYR A 120 0.28 9.95 0.70
C TYR A 120 1.39 10.70 1.44
N GLN A 121 1.30 10.76 2.77
CA GLN A 121 2.31 11.37 3.64
C GLN A 121 3.52 10.45 3.92
N SER A 122 3.50 9.19 3.46
CA SER A 122 4.46 8.14 3.84
C SER A 122 4.57 7.94 5.37
N ASP A 123 3.51 8.24 6.12
CA ASP A 123 3.44 8.10 7.58
C ASP A 123 2.98 6.68 7.95
N PHE A 124 3.88 5.71 7.73
CA PHE A 124 3.61 4.31 8.06
C PHE A 124 3.42 4.07 9.56
N LYS A 125 3.94 4.95 10.42
CA LYS A 125 3.76 4.84 11.86
C LYS A 125 2.29 5.07 12.23
N ARG A 126 1.65 6.13 11.72
CA ARG A 126 0.23 6.38 11.97
C ARG A 126 -0.66 5.28 11.42
N ILE A 127 -0.29 4.72 10.26
CA ILE A 127 -0.99 3.56 9.69
C ILE A 127 -0.91 2.37 10.65
N ASP A 128 0.29 2.03 11.14
CA ASP A 128 0.50 0.92 12.07
C ASP A 128 -0.25 1.15 13.39
N ASP A 129 -0.20 2.37 13.94
CA ASP A 129 -0.93 2.74 15.15
C ASP A 129 -2.45 2.57 14.96
N TRP A 130 -2.98 2.93 13.78
CA TRP A 130 -4.40 2.80 13.46
C TRP A 130 -4.85 1.36 13.24
N LEU A 131 -4.11 0.59 12.44
CA LEU A 131 -4.46 -0.80 12.14
C LEU A 131 -4.45 -1.68 13.40
N ASN A 132 -3.72 -1.27 14.44
CA ASN A 132 -3.69 -1.91 15.75
C ASN A 132 -4.50 -1.16 16.81
N HIS A 133 -5.28 -0.14 16.44
CA HIS A 133 -6.01 0.68 17.39
C HIS A 133 -7.16 -0.11 18.04
N PRO A 134 -7.33 -0.06 19.38
CA PRO A 134 -8.39 -0.81 20.07
C PRO A 134 -9.80 -0.52 19.55
N ALA A 135 -10.07 0.72 19.11
CA ALA A 135 -11.37 1.07 18.54
C ALA A 135 -11.66 0.31 17.24
N LEU A 136 -10.68 0.20 16.34
CA LEU A 136 -10.83 -0.56 15.10
C LEU A 136 -11.01 -2.05 15.40
N MET A 137 -10.15 -2.63 16.25
CA MET A 137 -10.23 -4.04 16.62
C MET A 137 -11.58 -4.42 17.24
N ARG A 138 -12.20 -3.53 18.04
CA ARG A 138 -13.55 -3.74 18.59
C ARG A 138 -14.65 -3.56 17.55
N ALA A 139 -14.46 -2.68 16.59
CA ALA A 139 -15.45 -2.38 15.56
C ALA A 139 -15.50 -3.44 14.45
N THR A 140 -14.34 -3.97 14.01
CA THR A 140 -14.25 -4.89 12.88
C THR A 140 -15.21 -6.08 12.97
N PRO A 141 -15.31 -6.82 14.09
CA PRO A 141 -16.25 -7.96 14.17
C PRO A 141 -17.74 -7.56 14.09
N ARG A 142 -18.06 -6.28 14.23
CA ARG A 142 -19.42 -5.73 14.24
C ARG A 142 -19.80 -5.02 12.93
N MET A 143 -18.83 -4.82 12.05
CA MET A 143 -19.02 -4.24 10.73
C MET A 143 -19.84 -5.17 9.82
N THR A 144 -20.40 -4.63 8.74
CA THR A 144 -20.96 -5.48 7.68
C THR A 144 -19.88 -6.34 7.05
N ILE A 145 -20.25 -7.46 6.42
CA ILE A 145 -19.25 -8.32 5.76
C ILE A 145 -18.45 -7.55 4.70
N ASN A 146 -19.08 -6.64 3.96
CA ASN A 146 -18.41 -5.82 2.94
C ASN A 146 -17.37 -4.89 3.57
N ASP A 147 -17.70 -4.25 4.68
CA ASP A 147 -16.78 -3.37 5.41
C ASP A 147 -15.60 -4.15 6.02
N GLN A 148 -15.85 -5.35 6.55
CA GLN A 148 -14.80 -6.23 7.05
C GLN A 148 -13.81 -6.61 5.92
N LEU A 149 -14.35 -6.99 4.75
CA LEU A 149 -13.56 -7.30 3.56
C LEU A 149 -12.82 -6.07 3.03
N GLY A 150 -13.44 -4.89 3.09
CA GLY A 150 -12.81 -3.62 2.74
C GLY A 150 -11.61 -3.30 3.62
N VAL A 151 -11.74 -3.46 4.94
CA VAL A 151 -10.62 -3.29 5.90
C VAL A 151 -9.54 -4.35 5.71
N ALA A 152 -9.91 -5.62 5.48
CA ALA A 152 -8.95 -6.69 5.22
C ALA A 152 -8.14 -6.44 3.93
N SER A 153 -8.82 -5.99 2.87
CA SER A 153 -8.18 -5.63 1.59
C SER A 153 -7.28 -4.41 1.74
N LEU A 154 -7.69 -3.42 2.53
CA LEU A 154 -6.88 -2.26 2.88
C LEU A 154 -5.58 -2.67 3.59
N GLN A 155 -5.65 -3.59 4.56
CA GLN A 155 -4.48 -4.10 5.26
C GLN A 155 -3.51 -4.78 4.29
N ALA A 156 -4.02 -5.61 3.36
CA ALA A 156 -3.20 -6.23 2.34
C ALA A 156 -2.52 -5.22 1.41
N GLU A 157 -3.26 -4.20 0.97
CA GLU A 157 -2.71 -3.13 0.11
C GLU A 157 -1.58 -2.36 0.81
N ILE A 158 -1.76 -2.01 2.09
CA ILE A 158 -0.72 -1.34 2.89
C ILE A 158 0.54 -2.21 2.98
N LEU A 159 0.39 -3.53 3.17
CA LEU A 159 1.50 -4.47 3.18
C LEU A 159 2.22 -4.50 1.84
N PHE A 160 1.48 -4.50 0.73
CA PHE A 160 2.04 -4.46 -0.62
C PHE A 160 2.85 -3.19 -0.86
N VAL A 161 2.30 -2.02 -0.54
CA VAL A 161 2.97 -0.72 -0.70
C VAL A 161 4.26 -0.64 0.13
N ARG A 162 4.33 -1.34 1.26
CA ARG A 162 5.52 -1.43 2.11
C ARG A 162 6.57 -2.45 1.63
N GLY A 163 6.35 -3.09 0.49
CA GLY A 163 7.23 -4.15 -0.01
C GLY A 163 7.12 -5.47 0.75
N GLN A 164 6.11 -5.63 1.62
CA GLN A 164 5.86 -6.86 2.38
C GLN A 164 4.99 -7.82 1.56
N TYR A 165 5.43 -8.13 0.34
CA TYR A 165 4.62 -8.79 -0.69
C TYR A 165 4.08 -10.15 -0.27
N PHE A 166 4.89 -10.99 0.39
CA PHE A 166 4.43 -12.30 0.86
C PHE A 166 3.37 -12.18 1.97
N LEU A 167 3.47 -11.16 2.84
CA LEU A 167 2.47 -10.94 3.88
C LEU A 167 1.17 -10.41 3.26
N SER A 168 1.24 -9.48 2.32
CA SER A 168 0.09 -9.04 1.51
C SER A 168 -0.60 -10.23 0.83
N PHE A 169 0.16 -11.08 0.15
CA PHE A 169 -0.33 -12.32 -0.48
C PHE A 169 -1.12 -13.19 0.52
N LYS A 170 -0.57 -13.44 1.72
CA LYS A 170 -1.26 -14.24 2.73
C LYS A 170 -2.57 -13.63 3.20
N HIS A 171 -2.62 -12.31 3.38
CA HIS A 171 -3.85 -11.61 3.73
C HIS A 171 -4.91 -11.76 2.63
N ARG A 172 -4.50 -11.67 1.36
CA ARG A 172 -5.40 -11.78 0.20
C ARG A 172 -5.95 -13.19 -0.02
N VAL A 173 -5.13 -14.22 0.20
CA VAL A 173 -5.56 -15.64 0.15
C VAL A 173 -6.48 -16.00 1.33
N ALA A 174 -6.36 -15.30 2.46
CA ALA A 174 -7.27 -15.50 3.59
C ALA A 174 -8.70 -15.01 3.29
N ILE A 175 -8.87 -14.06 2.36
CA ILE A 175 -10.17 -13.62 1.87
C ILE A 175 -10.73 -14.71 0.95
N LYS A 176 -11.82 -15.36 1.38
CA LYS A 176 -12.33 -16.53 0.67
C LYS A 176 -13.18 -16.12 -0.54
N PRO A 177 -13.01 -16.75 -1.72
CA PRO A 177 -13.71 -16.35 -2.95
C PRO A 177 -15.24 -16.30 -2.80
N GLU A 178 -15.82 -17.19 -1.99
CA GLU A 178 -17.26 -17.21 -1.71
C GLU A 178 -17.78 -15.97 -0.98
N GLN A 179 -16.90 -15.16 -0.39
CA GLN A 179 -17.22 -13.88 0.24
C GLN A 179 -17.21 -12.71 -0.76
N LEU A 180 -16.79 -12.98 -2.01
CA LEU A 180 -16.51 -11.98 -3.03
C LEU A 180 -17.48 -12.11 -4.21
N SER A 181 -17.92 -10.97 -4.75
CA SER A 181 -18.55 -10.93 -6.08
C SER A 181 -17.57 -11.35 -7.17
N GLU A 182 -18.06 -11.72 -8.36
CA GLU A 182 -17.19 -12.13 -9.47
C GLU A 182 -16.14 -11.07 -9.83
N SER A 183 -16.55 -9.79 -9.87
CA SER A 183 -15.62 -8.67 -10.08
C SER A 183 -14.58 -8.56 -8.95
N GLN A 184 -14.98 -8.78 -7.70
CA GLN A 184 -14.07 -8.76 -6.55
C GLN A 184 -13.08 -9.92 -6.58
N GLN A 185 -13.53 -11.12 -6.98
CA GLN A 185 -12.66 -12.29 -7.14
C GLN A 185 -11.60 -12.05 -8.21
N ALA A 186 -12.00 -11.55 -9.39
CA ALA A 186 -11.06 -11.25 -10.47
C ALA A 186 -9.99 -10.24 -10.01
N THR A 187 -10.41 -9.22 -9.28
CA THR A 187 -9.46 -8.20 -8.80
C THR A 187 -8.54 -8.77 -7.71
N ASN A 188 -9.08 -9.51 -6.72
CA ASN A 188 -8.28 -10.18 -5.68
C ASN A 188 -7.28 -11.18 -6.25
N HIS A 189 -7.66 -11.95 -7.28
CA HIS A 189 -6.74 -12.84 -7.98
C HIS A 189 -5.59 -12.10 -8.65
N GLN A 190 -5.88 -10.96 -9.30
CA GLN A 190 -4.84 -10.14 -9.90
C GLN A 190 -3.87 -9.61 -8.83
N ALA A 191 -4.34 -9.11 -7.70
CA ALA A 191 -3.43 -8.61 -6.68
C ALA A 191 -2.68 -9.72 -5.93
N ILE A 192 -3.27 -10.91 -5.78
CA ILE A 192 -2.54 -12.11 -5.34
C ILE A 192 -1.37 -12.37 -6.29
N TRP A 193 -1.62 -12.32 -7.60
CA TRP A 193 -0.58 -12.49 -8.61
C TRP A 193 0.49 -11.41 -8.53
N ASP A 194 0.10 -10.14 -8.44
CA ASP A 194 1.01 -9.00 -8.32
C ASP A 194 1.93 -9.11 -7.10
N CYS A 195 1.41 -9.62 -5.97
CA CYS A 195 2.22 -9.91 -4.78
C CYS A 195 3.28 -10.98 -5.05
N LEU A 196 2.94 -12.02 -5.80
CA LEU A 196 3.84 -13.14 -6.04
C LEU A 196 4.95 -12.78 -7.02
N VAL A 197 4.63 -12.08 -8.11
CA VAL A 197 5.63 -11.66 -9.11
C VAL A 197 6.56 -10.57 -8.58
N ALA A 198 6.17 -9.87 -7.52
CA ALA A 198 7.03 -8.93 -6.81
C ALA A 198 8.06 -9.60 -5.88
N LEU A 199 7.92 -10.91 -5.60
CA LEU A 199 8.90 -11.66 -4.81
C LEU A 199 10.12 -12.04 -5.65
N SER A 200 11.31 -11.93 -5.06
CA SER A 200 12.50 -12.54 -5.65
C SER A 200 12.40 -14.06 -5.70
N LEU A 201 13.05 -14.70 -6.68
CA LEU A 201 13.07 -16.16 -6.80
C LEU A 201 13.54 -16.85 -5.50
N GLY A 202 14.59 -16.32 -4.85
CA GLY A 202 15.08 -16.87 -3.58
C GLY A 202 14.05 -16.79 -2.45
N GLU A 203 13.23 -15.73 -2.42
CA GLU A 203 12.13 -15.63 -1.44
C GLU A 203 10.99 -16.59 -1.79
N LEU A 204 10.63 -16.75 -3.07
CA LEU A 204 9.65 -17.74 -3.52
C LEU A 204 10.04 -19.16 -3.10
N GLU A 205 11.28 -19.58 -3.37
CA GLU A 205 11.80 -20.90 -2.98
C GLU A 205 11.81 -21.09 -1.47
N LYS A 206 12.26 -20.08 -0.73
CA LYS A 206 12.23 -20.09 0.74
C LYS A 206 10.80 -20.24 1.27
N GLN A 207 9.82 -19.57 0.68
CA GLN A 207 8.43 -19.68 1.11
C GLN A 207 7.82 -21.03 0.71
N LEU A 208 8.12 -21.57 -0.47
CA LEU A 208 7.71 -22.93 -0.86
C LEU A 208 8.19 -23.98 0.14
N ASN A 209 9.43 -23.86 0.62
CA ASN A 209 10.02 -24.82 1.56
C ASN A 209 9.48 -24.67 2.99
N LYS A 210 8.91 -23.51 3.36
CA LYS A 210 8.45 -23.22 4.72
C LYS A 210 6.95 -23.36 4.92
N ASN A 211 6.15 -23.25 3.86
CA ASN A 211 4.69 -23.26 3.97
C ASN A 211 4.14 -24.68 3.78
N HIS A 212 3.06 -24.99 4.48
CA HIS A 212 2.39 -26.29 4.41
C HIS A 212 0.93 -26.21 3.94
N SER A 213 0.39 -25.00 3.72
CA SER A 213 -0.97 -24.83 3.20
C SER A 213 -1.00 -25.19 1.71
N PRO A 214 -1.82 -26.16 1.27
CA PRO A 214 -1.92 -26.54 -0.14
C PRO A 214 -2.28 -25.37 -1.06
N GLU A 215 -3.18 -24.49 -0.60
CA GLU A 215 -3.61 -23.30 -1.33
C GLU A 215 -2.44 -22.33 -1.55
N ILE A 216 -1.65 -22.07 -0.51
CA ILE A 216 -0.46 -21.21 -0.59
C ILE A 216 0.61 -21.84 -1.50
N ILE A 217 0.86 -23.15 -1.35
CA ILE A 217 1.85 -23.87 -2.15
C ILE A 217 1.46 -23.84 -3.63
N ALA A 218 0.18 -23.99 -3.97
CA ALA A 218 -0.29 -23.95 -5.35
C ALA A 218 0.02 -22.60 -6.02
N TRP A 219 -0.33 -21.49 -5.35
CA TRP A 219 -0.03 -20.14 -5.83
C TRP A 219 1.47 -19.88 -5.99
N LEU A 220 2.27 -20.23 -4.97
CA LEU A 220 3.73 -20.07 -5.04
C LEU A 220 4.35 -20.92 -6.15
N SER A 221 3.83 -22.13 -6.36
CA SER A 221 4.33 -23.04 -7.41
C SER A 221 4.03 -22.50 -8.80
N LEU A 222 2.84 -21.90 -8.99
CA LEU A 222 2.47 -21.22 -10.23
C LEU A 222 3.39 -20.03 -10.51
N ALA A 223 3.68 -19.20 -9.50
CA ALA A 223 4.57 -18.06 -9.66
C ALA A 223 6.02 -18.46 -9.98
N ARG A 224 6.51 -19.59 -9.44
CA ARG A 224 7.88 -20.08 -9.69
C ARG A 224 8.14 -20.46 -11.16
N ILE A 225 7.12 -20.92 -11.87
CA ILE A 225 7.25 -21.42 -13.26
C ILE A 225 6.97 -20.35 -14.32
N HIS A 226 6.63 -19.14 -13.90
CA HIS A 226 6.43 -17.98 -14.77
C HIS A 226 7.73 -17.16 -14.84
#